data_AF-A0A365Z3B8-F1
#
_entry.id   AF-A0A365Z3B8-F1
#
_cell.length_a   1.000
_cell.length_b   1.000
_cell.length_c   1.000
_cell.angle_alpha   90.00
_cell.angle_beta   90.00
_cell.angle_gamma   90.00
#
_symmetry.space_group_name_H-M   'P 1'
#
loop_
_entity.id
_entity.type
_entity.pdbx_description
1 polymer ?
#
loop_
_entity_poly.entity_id
_entity_poly.type
_entity_poly.pdbx_seq_one_letter_code
_entity_poly.pdbx_strand_id
1 'polypeptide(L)'
;MSPPTRITVPLPALIVALVTAPAAAAPTSGADEERPAWKTASAARLTHGSGLVSVTSADALHAWDVGGQTSERNSPTGALPRWNGLRWAEDRPPGLPEVPGWHSVNARSPRDVWAYGSNGQEELTPHFDGRRWSRVELPELPNAAGSAASARSSRCGRRPARGRPLDQLVP
;
A
#
# COMPACT_ATOMS: atom_id res chain seq x y z
N MET A 1 9.01 -8.32 75.54
CA MET A 1 9.77 -9.58 75.66
C MET A 1 9.83 -10.22 74.29
N SER A 2 10.92 -10.60 73.65
CA SER A 2 12.35 -10.26 73.64
C SER A 2 12.81 -10.63 72.21
N PRO A 3 13.78 -9.92 71.61
CA PRO A 3 14.32 -10.15 70.25
C PRO A 3 15.45 -11.23 70.34
N PRO A 4 16.37 -11.47 69.36
CA PRO A 4 16.63 -10.84 68.05
C PRO A 4 16.97 -11.85 66.93
N THR A 5 17.29 -11.38 65.72
CA THR A 5 18.54 -11.77 65.02
C THR A 5 18.89 -10.67 64.02
N ARG A 6 19.92 -9.87 64.34
CA ARG A 6 20.57 -8.97 63.39
C ARG A 6 21.71 -9.75 62.74
N ILE A 7 21.68 -9.87 61.42
CA ILE A 7 22.83 -10.31 60.62
C ILE A 7 23.53 -9.04 60.14
N THR A 8 24.73 -8.83 60.66
CA THR A 8 25.72 -7.88 60.15
C THR A 8 26.64 -8.63 59.17
N VAL A 9 27.30 -7.91 58.25
CA VAL A 9 28.62 -8.15 57.60
C VAL A 9 28.55 -7.99 56.06
N PRO A 10 29.50 -7.33 55.38
CA PRO A 10 30.03 -5.97 55.53
C PRO A 10 29.93 -5.15 54.20
N LEU A 11 30.12 -3.83 54.25
CA LEU A 11 30.29 -3.00 53.05
C LEU A 11 31.75 -3.05 52.56
N PRO A 12 32.00 -3.09 51.23
CA PRO A 12 33.20 -2.50 50.68
C PRO A 12 32.91 -1.32 49.73
N ALA A 13 33.44 -0.18 50.15
CA ALA A 13 34.15 0.82 49.35
C ALA A 13 33.49 1.33 48.05
N LEU A 14 32.90 2.52 48.17
CA LEU A 14 32.79 3.51 47.12
C LEU A 14 34.20 3.87 46.61
N ILE A 15 34.58 3.37 45.42
CA ILE A 15 35.76 3.87 44.72
C ILE A 15 35.31 5.08 43.90
N VAL A 16 35.60 6.28 44.39
CA VAL A 16 35.64 7.49 43.57
C VAL A 16 36.97 7.47 42.83
N ALA A 17 36.97 6.91 41.62
CA ALA A 17 38.08 7.09 40.70
C ALA A 17 37.95 8.48 40.07
N LEU A 18 38.84 9.40 40.45
CA LEU A 18 39.09 10.61 39.66
C LEU A 18 39.77 10.16 38.37
N VAL A 19 38.99 9.91 37.33
CA VAL A 19 39.54 9.70 35.98
C VAL A 19 39.97 11.06 35.47
N THR A 20 41.26 11.32 35.47
CA THR A 20 41.87 12.34 34.61
C THR A 20 41.57 11.97 33.16
N ALA A 21 40.67 12.69 32.52
CA ALA A 21 40.42 12.56 31.11
C ALA A 21 41.68 12.97 30.32
N PRO A 22 42.22 12.14 29.42
CA PRO A 22 42.99 12.69 28.31
C PRO A 22 42.01 13.45 27.41
N ALA A 23 42.41 14.60 26.87
CA ALA A 23 41.70 15.23 25.77
C ALA A 23 41.70 14.25 24.58
N ALA A 24 40.61 13.49 24.42
CA ALA A 24 40.50 12.47 23.40
C ALA A 24 39.10 12.52 22.78
N ALA A 25 39.12 12.96 21.51
CA ALA A 25 38.09 12.86 20.49
C ALA A 25 36.72 13.50 20.79
N ALA A 26 36.33 14.41 19.89
CA ALA A 26 34.94 14.82 19.72
C ALA A 26 34.02 13.58 19.67
N PRO A 27 32.75 13.67 20.11
CA PRO A 27 31.79 12.62 19.83
C PRO A 27 31.71 12.49 18.31
N THR A 28 32.26 11.41 17.76
CA THR A 28 32.01 11.01 16.39
C THR A 28 30.51 10.70 16.35
N SER A 29 29.71 11.72 16.06
CA SER A 29 28.35 11.53 15.57
C SER A 29 28.47 10.99 14.15
N GLY A 30 28.93 9.75 14.06
CA GLY A 30 28.80 8.87 12.93
C GLY A 30 27.88 7.75 13.37
N ALA A 31 26.64 8.10 13.70
CA ALA A 31 25.57 7.13 13.54
C ALA A 31 25.64 6.72 12.07
N ASP A 32 26.06 5.48 11.85
CA ASP A 32 26.08 4.82 10.57
C ASP A 32 24.62 4.75 10.09
N GLU A 33 24.16 5.81 9.42
CA GLU A 33 22.91 5.76 8.68
C GLU A 33 23.13 4.75 7.56
N GLU A 34 22.67 3.52 7.81
CA GLU A 34 22.67 2.42 6.85
C GLU A 34 22.13 2.96 5.52
N ARG A 35 23.03 3.18 4.56
CA ARG A 35 22.68 3.80 3.28
C ARG A 35 21.57 2.99 2.62
N PRO A 36 20.58 3.63 1.98
CA PRO A 36 19.56 2.90 1.24
C PRO A 36 20.24 1.99 0.21
N ALA A 37 20.15 0.68 0.45
CA ALA A 37 20.73 -0.35 -0.37
C ALA A 37 19.61 -1.17 -1.01
N TRP A 38 19.83 -1.63 -2.24
CA TRP A 38 18.91 -2.55 -2.90
C TRP A 38 18.82 -3.84 -2.09
N LYS A 39 17.59 -4.22 -1.72
CA LYS A 39 17.28 -5.48 -1.05
C LYS A 39 16.32 -6.27 -1.93
N THR A 40 16.58 -7.55 -2.09
CA THR A 40 15.66 -8.45 -2.79
C THR A 40 14.49 -8.79 -1.86
N ALA A 41 13.27 -8.65 -2.36
CA ALA A 41 12.08 -9.16 -1.69
C ALA A 41 11.48 -10.25 -2.57
N SER A 42 11.21 -11.42 -2.00
CA SER A 42 10.56 -12.50 -2.73
C SER A 42 9.16 -12.05 -3.18
N ALA A 43 8.91 -12.12 -4.48
CA ALA A 43 7.53 -12.07 -4.98
C ALA A 43 6.75 -13.21 -4.32
N ALA A 44 5.51 -12.95 -3.91
CA ALA A 44 4.60 -14.03 -3.56
C ALA A 44 4.62 -15.03 -4.72
N ARG A 45 4.81 -16.32 -4.42
CA ARG A 45 4.99 -17.44 -5.34
C ARG A 45 4.28 -17.24 -6.70
N LEU A 46 4.93 -16.54 -7.61
CA LEU A 46 4.52 -16.50 -9.01
C LEU A 46 4.96 -17.83 -9.62
N THR A 47 4.13 -18.40 -10.47
CA THR A 47 4.41 -19.67 -11.13
C THR A 47 5.38 -19.50 -12.30
N HIS A 48 5.87 -20.62 -12.86
CA HIS A 48 6.73 -20.60 -14.05
C HIS A 48 6.09 -19.80 -15.21
N GLY A 49 6.89 -19.03 -15.93
CA GLY A 49 6.40 -18.17 -17.01
C GLY A 49 5.73 -16.88 -16.53
N SER A 50 5.90 -16.50 -15.26
CA SER A 50 5.42 -15.21 -14.76
C SER A 50 6.20 -14.03 -15.36
N GLY A 51 5.49 -13.02 -15.84
CA GLY A 51 6.05 -11.75 -16.28
C GLY A 51 5.25 -10.60 -15.67
N LEU A 52 5.90 -9.79 -14.85
CA LEU A 52 5.36 -8.55 -14.30
C LEU A 52 5.69 -7.41 -15.25
N VAL A 53 4.72 -6.53 -15.50
CA VAL A 53 4.78 -5.51 -16.56
C VAL A 53 4.59 -4.09 -16.03
N SER A 54 4.01 -3.91 -14.84
CA SER A 54 3.76 -2.58 -14.28
C SER A 54 3.65 -2.64 -12.76
N VAL A 55 4.36 -1.73 -12.09
CA VAL A 55 4.37 -1.61 -10.63
C VAL A 55 4.03 -0.17 -10.21
N THR A 56 3.33 -0.02 -9.10
CA THR A 56 2.98 1.28 -8.50
C THR A 56 3.04 1.21 -6.98
N SER A 57 3.34 2.32 -6.32
CA SER A 57 3.28 2.44 -4.86
C SER A 57 2.41 3.61 -4.43
N ALA A 58 1.55 3.38 -3.45
CA ALA A 58 0.80 4.43 -2.76
C ALA A 58 1.58 4.96 -1.56
N ASP A 59 2.27 4.07 -0.83
CA ASP A 59 3.16 4.39 0.28
C ASP A 59 4.13 3.22 0.56
N ALA A 60 4.94 3.32 1.62
CA ALA A 60 5.94 2.30 1.98
C ALA A 60 5.35 0.92 2.34
N LEU A 61 4.07 0.88 2.72
CA LEU A 61 3.35 -0.31 3.14
C LEU A 61 2.40 -0.84 2.07
N HIS A 62 2.22 -0.10 0.97
CA HIS A 62 1.22 -0.39 -0.04
C HIS A 62 1.76 -0.14 -1.44
N ALA A 63 2.10 -1.23 -2.12
CA ALA A 63 2.46 -1.23 -3.52
C ALA A 63 1.77 -2.39 -4.24
N TRP A 64 1.58 -2.25 -5.54
CA TRP A 64 0.97 -3.26 -6.40
C TRP A 64 1.84 -3.48 -7.61
N ASP A 65 1.90 -4.74 -8.03
CA ASP A 65 2.50 -5.15 -9.29
C ASP A 65 1.43 -5.86 -10.11
N VAL A 66 1.57 -5.84 -11.43
CA VAL A 66 0.66 -6.52 -12.34
C VAL A 66 1.39 -7.23 -13.46
N GLY A 67 0.79 -8.31 -13.94
CA GLY A 67 1.27 -9.00 -15.12
C GLY A 67 0.48 -10.27 -15.41
N GLY A 68 1.17 -11.23 -16.02
CA GLY A 68 0.64 -12.55 -16.32
C GLY A 68 1.48 -13.64 -15.68
N GLN A 69 0.84 -14.77 -15.41
CA GLN A 69 1.49 -16.01 -14.98
C GLN A 69 0.72 -17.21 -15.55
N THR A 70 1.30 -18.40 -15.44
CA THR A 70 0.65 -19.64 -15.88
C THR A 70 0.16 -20.41 -14.67
N SER A 71 -1.14 -20.64 -14.54
CA SER A 71 -1.70 -21.44 -13.45
C SER A 71 -1.17 -22.88 -13.45
N GLU A 72 -1.36 -23.62 -12.35
CA GLU A 72 -0.95 -25.03 -12.24
C GLU A 72 -1.61 -25.93 -13.30
N ARG A 73 -2.77 -25.52 -13.84
CA ARG A 73 -3.45 -26.19 -14.96
C ARG A 73 -3.01 -25.66 -16.33
N ASN A 74 -1.79 -25.10 -16.42
CA ASN A 74 -1.19 -24.60 -17.65
C ASN A 74 -2.05 -23.59 -18.42
N SER A 75 -2.86 -22.80 -17.69
CA SER A 75 -3.75 -21.78 -18.26
C SER A 75 -3.25 -20.37 -17.89
N PRO A 76 -3.22 -19.41 -18.83
CA PRO A 76 -2.84 -18.03 -18.53
C PRO A 76 -3.75 -17.41 -17.47
N THR A 77 -3.16 -16.72 -16.49
CA THR A 77 -3.88 -16.00 -15.44
C THR A 77 -3.15 -14.72 -15.08
N GLY A 78 -3.91 -13.67 -14.79
CA GLY A 78 -3.39 -12.39 -14.34
C GLY A 78 -2.75 -12.53 -12.96
N ALA A 79 -1.59 -11.91 -12.81
CA ALA A 79 -0.93 -11.71 -11.52
C ALA A 79 -1.19 -10.28 -11.06
N LEU A 80 -1.68 -10.11 -9.83
CA LEU A 80 -1.81 -8.80 -9.17
C LEU A 80 -1.30 -8.91 -7.72
N PRO A 81 0.03 -8.97 -7.49
CA PRO A 81 0.59 -9.00 -6.15
C PRO A 81 0.52 -7.62 -5.47
N ARG A 82 0.37 -7.63 -4.14
CA ARG A 82 0.45 -6.45 -3.28
C ARG A 82 1.55 -6.59 -2.24
N TRP A 83 2.29 -5.51 -2.07
CA TRP A 83 3.24 -5.30 -0.98
C TRP A 83 2.51 -4.81 0.27
N ASN A 84 2.88 -5.35 1.43
CA ASN A 84 2.33 -4.98 2.73
C ASN A 84 3.34 -4.30 3.67
N GLY A 85 4.48 -3.85 3.16
CA GLY A 85 5.60 -3.33 3.97
C GLY A 85 6.68 -4.37 4.29
N LEU A 86 6.37 -5.65 4.15
CA LEU A 86 7.29 -6.74 4.52
C LEU A 86 7.50 -7.75 3.40
N ARG A 87 6.43 -8.10 2.67
CA ARG A 87 6.48 -9.07 1.58
C ARG A 87 5.42 -8.76 0.53
N TRP A 88 5.66 -9.26 -0.67
CA TRP A 88 4.63 -9.36 -1.70
C TRP A 88 3.72 -10.56 -1.40
N ALA A 89 2.42 -10.40 -1.61
CA ALA A 89 1.39 -11.44 -1.53
C ALA A 89 0.44 -11.30 -2.73
N GLU A 90 -0.13 -12.38 -3.28
CA GLU A 90 -1.22 -12.22 -4.24
C GLU A 90 -2.37 -11.44 -3.58
N ASP A 91 -2.81 -10.34 -4.20
CA ASP A 91 -3.92 -9.54 -3.72
C ASP A 91 -5.19 -10.02 -4.42
N ARG A 92 -5.97 -10.86 -3.74
CA ARG A 92 -7.31 -11.27 -4.23
C ARG A 92 -8.44 -10.82 -3.29
N PRO A 93 -8.62 -9.50 -3.06
CA PRO A 93 -9.85 -9.02 -2.47
C PRO A 93 -11.06 -9.44 -3.31
N PRO A 94 -12.25 -9.56 -2.70
CA PRO A 94 -13.46 -9.89 -3.45
C PRO A 94 -13.68 -8.95 -4.63
N GLY A 95 -14.23 -9.48 -5.73
CA GLY A 95 -14.65 -8.70 -6.89
C GLY A 95 -13.55 -8.37 -7.90
N LEU A 96 -12.33 -8.91 -7.74
CA LEU A 96 -11.30 -8.79 -8.77
C LEU A 96 -11.68 -9.70 -9.96
N PRO A 97 -11.83 -9.15 -11.18
CA PRO A 97 -12.13 -9.97 -12.36
C PRO A 97 -11.00 -10.94 -12.68
N GLU A 98 -11.35 -12.11 -13.20
CA GLU A 98 -10.36 -13.03 -13.76
C GLU A 98 -10.01 -12.61 -15.19
N VAL A 99 -8.71 -12.39 -15.43
CA VAL A 99 -8.14 -12.08 -16.74
C VAL A 99 -6.94 -12.97 -16.98
N PRO A 100 -6.58 -13.27 -18.24
CA PRO A 100 -5.33 -13.96 -18.58
C PRO A 100 -4.08 -13.13 -18.27
N GLY A 101 -4.20 -11.80 -18.17
CA GLY A 101 -3.09 -10.90 -17.87
C GLY A 101 -3.56 -9.50 -17.51
N TRP A 102 -2.87 -8.89 -16.56
CA TRP A 102 -3.01 -7.47 -16.25
C TRP A 102 -1.91 -6.67 -16.96
N HIS A 103 -2.26 -5.47 -17.42
CA HIS A 103 -1.36 -4.65 -18.25
C HIS A 103 -0.88 -3.39 -17.54
N SER A 104 -1.70 -2.83 -16.64
CA SER A 104 -1.33 -1.61 -15.91
C SER A 104 -2.00 -1.54 -14.56
N VAL A 105 -1.34 -0.88 -13.61
CA VAL A 105 -1.87 -0.57 -12.30
C VAL A 105 -1.46 0.85 -11.89
N ASN A 106 -2.39 1.57 -11.26
CA ASN A 106 -2.14 2.90 -10.72
C ASN A 106 -2.74 3.01 -9.33
N ALA A 107 -1.93 3.42 -8.35
CA ALA A 107 -2.40 3.65 -6.99
C ALA A 107 -2.22 5.13 -6.63
N ARG A 108 -3.33 5.80 -6.32
CA ARG A 108 -3.31 7.16 -5.76
C ARG A 108 -3.21 7.13 -4.24
N SER A 109 -3.81 6.12 -3.63
CA SER A 109 -3.77 5.86 -2.19
C SER A 109 -4.02 4.38 -1.92
N PRO A 110 -3.86 3.89 -0.68
CA PRO A 110 -4.17 2.49 -0.36
C PRO A 110 -5.63 2.06 -0.55
N ARG A 111 -6.50 3.03 -0.82
CA ARG A 111 -7.95 2.87 -0.99
C ARG A 111 -8.46 3.42 -2.33
N ASP A 112 -7.55 3.76 -3.23
CA ASP A 112 -7.87 4.27 -4.57
C ASP A 112 -6.82 3.72 -5.53
N VAL A 113 -7.09 2.50 -6.01
CA VAL A 113 -6.21 1.77 -6.93
C VAL A 113 -7.02 1.33 -8.13
N TRP A 114 -6.46 1.52 -9.31
CA TRP A 114 -7.03 1.12 -10.58
C TRP A 114 -6.12 0.11 -11.24
N ALA A 115 -6.70 -0.95 -11.77
CA ALA A 115 -5.99 -1.87 -12.64
C ALA A 115 -6.64 -1.88 -14.02
N TYR A 116 -5.87 -2.26 -15.03
CA TYR A 116 -6.33 -2.42 -16.39
C TYR A 116 -5.84 -3.75 -16.96
N GLY A 117 -6.76 -4.50 -17.57
CA GLY A 117 -6.50 -5.78 -18.20
C GLY A 117 -7.55 -6.10 -19.26
N SER A 118 -7.40 -7.24 -19.93
CA SER A 118 -8.39 -7.72 -20.90
C SER A 118 -8.51 -9.24 -20.84
N ASN A 119 -9.72 -9.75 -21.06
CA ASN A 119 -10.00 -11.18 -21.25
C ASN A 119 -10.08 -11.59 -22.73
N GLY A 120 -9.66 -10.71 -23.65
CA GLY A 120 -9.73 -10.92 -25.10
C GLY A 120 -11.10 -10.65 -25.71
N GLN A 121 -12.14 -10.40 -24.92
CA GLN A 121 -13.47 -9.97 -25.40
C GLN A 121 -13.78 -8.53 -25.02
N GLU A 122 -13.33 -8.12 -23.83
CA GLU A 122 -13.58 -6.81 -23.28
C GLU A 122 -12.36 -6.27 -22.53
N GLU A 123 -12.33 -4.95 -22.44
CA GLU A 123 -11.40 -4.20 -21.61
C GLU A 123 -11.98 -4.10 -20.19
N LEU A 124 -11.12 -4.33 -19.20
CA LEU A 124 -11.49 -4.44 -17.80
C LEU A 124 -10.71 -3.41 -17.00
N THR A 125 -11.46 -2.51 -16.37
CA THR A 125 -10.92 -1.45 -15.51
C THR A 125 -11.52 -1.54 -14.11
N PRO A 126 -11.06 -2.46 -13.25
CA PRO A 126 -11.52 -2.53 -11.87
C PRO A 126 -10.88 -1.45 -10.98
N HIS A 127 -11.67 -0.98 -10.03
CA HIS A 127 -11.27 -0.04 -8.97
C HIS A 127 -11.28 -0.71 -7.61
N PHE A 128 -10.24 -0.49 -6.81
CA PHE A 128 -10.13 -0.94 -5.44
C PHE A 128 -10.42 0.22 -4.47
N ASP A 129 -11.41 0.02 -3.61
CA ASP A 129 -11.88 1.01 -2.64
C ASP A 129 -11.21 0.91 -1.25
N GLY A 130 -10.18 0.06 -1.14
CA GLY A 130 -9.54 -0.29 0.14
C GLY A 130 -10.03 -1.61 0.74
N ARG A 131 -11.11 -2.20 0.21
CA ARG A 131 -11.69 -3.45 0.73
C ARG A 131 -12.02 -4.45 -0.35
N ARG A 132 -12.51 -4.01 -1.50
CA ARG A 132 -12.90 -4.86 -2.61
C ARG A 132 -12.57 -4.20 -3.94
N TRP A 133 -12.42 -5.03 -4.96
CA TRP A 133 -12.40 -4.56 -6.34
C TRP A 133 -13.83 -4.47 -6.85
N SER A 134 -14.11 -3.45 -7.65
CA SER A 134 -15.37 -3.27 -8.36
C SER A 134 -15.08 -2.91 -9.80
N ARG A 135 -15.68 -3.62 -10.75
CA ARG A 135 -15.57 -3.26 -12.16
C ARG A 135 -16.25 -1.91 -12.39
N VAL A 136 -15.56 -1.02 -13.09
CA VAL A 136 -16.14 0.23 -13.56
C VAL A 136 -16.36 0.10 -15.06
N GLU A 137 -17.60 0.29 -15.48
CA GLU A 137 -17.95 0.32 -16.90
C GLU A 137 -17.31 1.55 -17.53
N LEU A 138 -16.51 1.33 -18.57
CA LEU A 138 -15.99 2.41 -19.39
C LEU A 138 -17.14 2.96 -20.24
N PRO A 139 -17.24 4.29 -20.41
CA PRO A 139 -18.18 4.86 -21.36
C PRO A 139 -17.91 4.26 -22.73
N GLU A 140 -18.93 3.72 -23.38
CA GLU A 140 -18.81 3.32 -24.78
C GLU A 140 -18.40 4.54 -25.60
N LEU A 141 -17.20 4.49 -26.19
CA LEU A 141 -16.84 5.47 -27.19
C LEU A 141 -17.77 5.24 -28.39
N PRO A 142 -18.51 6.26 -28.88
CA PRO A 142 -19.60 6.10 -29.86
C PRO A 142 -19.16 5.64 -31.28
N ASN A 143 -18.04 4.96 -31.41
CA ASN A 143 -17.42 4.54 -32.65
C ASN A 143 -16.36 3.44 -32.46
N ALA A 144 -16.19 2.87 -31.26
CA ALA A 144 -15.55 1.57 -31.11
C ALA A 144 -16.60 0.51 -31.49
N ALA A 145 -16.49 -0.06 -32.68
CA ALA A 145 -17.43 -1.04 -33.18
C ALA A 145 -17.51 -2.25 -32.23
N GLY A 146 -18.63 -2.34 -31.50
CA GLY A 146 -19.13 -3.52 -30.82
C GLY A 146 -18.63 -3.74 -29.40
N SER A 147 -19.38 -3.27 -28.39
CA SER A 147 -19.72 -4.03 -27.17
C SER A 147 -20.67 -3.27 -26.23
N ALA A 148 -21.96 -3.38 -26.53
CA ALA A 148 -23.17 -3.38 -25.67
C ALA A 148 -23.26 -2.48 -24.41
N ALA A 149 -23.84 -1.29 -24.61
CA ALA A 149 -24.96 -0.61 -23.95
C ALA A 149 -25.29 -0.93 -22.47
N SER A 150 -25.09 0.07 -21.59
CA SER A 150 -26.15 0.60 -20.69
C SER A 150 -25.66 1.81 -19.86
N ALA A 151 -25.61 3.01 -20.44
CA ALA A 151 -25.42 4.23 -19.65
C ALA A 151 -26.71 4.61 -18.90
N ARG A 152 -26.78 4.37 -17.59
CA ARG A 152 -27.76 5.03 -16.71
C ARG A 152 -27.21 6.36 -16.22
N SER A 153 -27.75 7.44 -16.79
CA SER A 153 -27.47 8.82 -16.40
C SER A 153 -27.91 9.09 -14.96
N SER A 154 -26.96 9.26 -14.04
CA SER A 154 -27.23 9.89 -12.74
C SER A 154 -27.01 11.39 -12.89
N ARG A 155 -28.11 12.14 -13.05
CA ARG A 155 -28.07 13.61 -12.99
C ARG A 155 -27.49 14.05 -11.66
N CYS A 156 -26.36 14.76 -11.72
CA CYS A 156 -25.80 15.44 -10.57
C CYS A 156 -26.72 16.63 -10.22
N GLY A 157 -27.66 16.40 -9.29
CA GLY A 157 -28.54 17.43 -8.76
C GLY A 157 -27.75 18.41 -7.91
N ARG A 158 -27.49 19.60 -8.47
CA ARG A 158 -26.89 20.77 -7.81
C ARG A 158 -27.71 21.13 -6.57
N ARG A 159 -27.13 21.01 -5.36
CA ARG A 159 -27.72 21.57 -4.13
C ARG A 159 -27.89 23.09 -4.28
N PRO A 160 -29.08 23.69 -4.08
CA PRO A 160 -29.18 25.13 -3.96
C PRO A 160 -28.56 25.57 -2.63
N ALA A 161 -27.62 26.51 -2.70
CA ALA A 161 -27.03 27.16 -1.54
C ALA A 161 -28.08 28.03 -0.84
N ARG A 162 -28.27 27.85 0.47
CA ARG A 162 -29.06 28.74 1.32
C ARG A 162 -28.33 30.08 1.45
N GLY A 163 -28.82 31.12 0.79
CA GLY A 163 -28.45 32.50 1.10
C GLY A 163 -29.13 32.94 2.40
N ARG A 164 -28.33 33.32 3.42
CA ARG A 164 -28.81 34.10 4.57
C ARG A 164 -28.87 35.57 4.14
N PRO A 165 -29.96 36.31 4.38
CA PRO A 165 -29.94 37.76 4.25
C PRO A 165 -29.26 38.36 5.50
N LEU A 166 -28.14 39.06 5.27
CA LEU A 166 -27.66 40.12 6.16
C LEU A 166 -28.07 41.43 5.49
N ASP A 167 -28.99 42.16 6.10
CA ASP A 167 -28.95 43.63 6.09
C ASP A 167 -29.83 44.15 7.23
N GLN A 168 -29.15 44.74 8.21
CA GLN A 168 -29.68 45.59 9.26
C GLN A 168 -29.08 46.98 9.02
N LEU A 169 -29.97 47.99 8.92
CA LEU A 169 -29.91 49.35 9.51
C LEU A 169 -28.57 50.11 9.43
N VAL A 170 -28.52 51.36 8.91
CA VAL A 170 -28.77 52.65 9.61
C VAL A 170 -28.37 53.78 8.62
N PRO A 171 -28.81 55.06 8.73
CA PRO A 171 -29.86 55.68 9.54
C PRO A 171 -31.11 56.12 8.76
#